data_AF-A0A6G0SWR2-F1
#
_entry.id   AF-A0A6G0SWR2-F1
#
_cell.length_a   1.000
_cell.length_b   1.000
_cell.length_c   1.000
_cell.angle_alpha   90.00
_cell.angle_beta   90.00
_cell.angle_gamma   90.00
#
_symmetry.space_group_name_H-M   'P 1'
#
loop_
_entity.id
_entity.type
_entity.pdbx_description
1 polymer ?
#
loop_
_entity_poly.entity_id
_entity_poly.type
_entity_poly.pdbx_seq_one_letter_code
_entity_poly.pdbx_strand_id
1 'polypeptide(L)'
;MAFNQDIHSQTKKVIFHVYNYFKTIAADKSKPELSNFFQQTRDVTAKACGVSLACVKKVCSEAKKELEVGPSNKIAFKSPRKSYKRVKVMSSLDDFDNEVVRRTIHSFYDKGEFPTTAKILVAMQEKINYPGSKTSVKRILHNLNFKYKKCNDGRKFLMERNDIVAYRKNVRIETE
;
A
#
# COMPACT_ATOMS: atom_id res chain seq x y z
N MET A 1 -12.34 -12.61 18.31
CA MET A 1 -10.94 -12.53 17.82
C MET A 1 -10.96 -12.75 16.33
N ALA A 2 -10.76 -11.71 15.51
CA ALA A 2 -10.68 -11.88 14.06
C ALA A 2 -9.20 -12.13 13.70
N PHE A 3 -8.89 -13.37 13.36
CA PHE A 3 -7.59 -13.72 12.77
C PHE A 3 -7.48 -13.02 11.40
N ASN A 4 -6.77 -11.88 11.34
CA ASN A 4 -6.35 -11.25 10.09
C ASN A 4 -5.16 -12.01 9.49
N GLN A 5 -5.31 -13.33 9.34
CA GLN A 5 -4.31 -14.17 8.70
C GLN A 5 -4.66 -14.30 7.21
N ASP A 6 -3.64 -14.23 6.36
CA ASP A 6 -3.80 -14.46 4.93
C ASP A 6 -4.32 -15.87 4.65
N ILE A 7 -5.53 -15.96 4.10
CA ILE A 7 -6.19 -17.25 3.81
C ILE A 7 -5.73 -17.73 2.44
N HIS A 8 -4.88 -18.77 2.44
CA HIS A 8 -4.39 -19.41 1.22
C HIS A 8 -5.50 -20.15 0.47
N SER A 9 -5.30 -20.38 -0.83
CA SER A 9 -6.21 -21.15 -1.71
C SER A 9 -6.67 -22.49 -1.14
N GLN A 10 -5.81 -23.25 -0.46
CA GLN A 10 -6.18 -24.54 0.14
C GLN A 10 -7.21 -24.38 1.25
N THR A 11 -6.98 -23.43 2.17
CA THR A 11 -7.93 -23.11 3.25
C THR A 11 -9.26 -22.62 2.71
N LYS A 12 -9.25 -21.77 1.66
CA LYS A 12 -10.47 -21.35 0.96
C LYS A 12 -11.24 -22.55 0.39
N LYS A 13 -10.53 -23.53 -0.17
CA LYS A 13 -11.12 -24.77 -0.70
C LYS A 13 -11.80 -25.59 0.40
N VAL A 14 -11.15 -25.75 1.55
CA VAL A 14 -11.73 -26.44 2.72
C VAL A 14 -13.00 -25.73 3.20
N ILE A 15 -12.95 -24.41 3.38
CA ILE A 15 -14.13 -23.60 3.78
C ILE A 15 -15.28 -23.80 2.79
N PHE A 16 -14.98 -23.79 1.48
CA PHE A 16 -15.99 -24.00 0.45
C PHE A 16 -16.60 -25.41 0.46
N HIS A 17 -15.79 -26.45 0.70
CA HIS A 17 -16.28 -27.82 0.83
C HIS A 17 -17.21 -27.98 2.05
N VAL A 18 -16.83 -27.41 3.20
CA VAL A 18 -17.66 -27.43 4.42
C VAL A 18 -18.99 -26.72 4.16
N TYR A 19 -18.96 -25.56 3.51
CA TYR A 19 -20.17 -24.85 3.10
C TYR A 19 -21.07 -25.70 2.19
N ASN A 20 -20.50 -26.38 1.19
CA ASN A 20 -21.28 -27.24 0.30
C ASN A 20 -21.90 -28.44 1.02
N TYR A 21 -21.17 -29.04 1.96
CA TYR A 21 -21.67 -30.14 2.78
C TYR A 21 -22.87 -29.71 3.64
N PHE A 22 -22.78 -28.56 4.30
CA PHE A 22 -23.94 -28.04 5.04
C PHE A 22 -25.09 -27.63 4.12
N LYS A 23 -24.79 -27.19 2.89
CA LYS A 23 -25.80 -26.90 1.88
C LYS A 23 -26.54 -28.16 1.39
N THR A 24 -25.86 -29.30 1.27
CA THR A 24 -26.54 -30.57 0.93
C THR A 24 -27.45 -31.03 2.06
N ILE A 25 -26.98 -30.95 3.31
CA ILE A 25 -27.81 -31.29 4.49
C ILE A 25 -29.03 -30.37 4.60
N ALA A 26 -28.87 -29.07 4.31
CA ALA A 26 -29.99 -28.14 4.31
C ALA A 26 -31.07 -28.48 3.26
N ALA A 27 -30.67 -29.09 2.13
CA ALA A 27 -31.57 -29.49 1.06
C ALA A 27 -32.30 -30.82 1.35
N ASP A 28 -31.74 -31.67 2.23
CA ASP A 28 -32.32 -32.95 2.60
C ASP A 28 -33.56 -32.77 3.48
N LYS A 29 -34.75 -33.03 2.92
CA LYS A 29 -36.05 -32.88 3.62
C LYS A 29 -36.38 -34.02 4.59
N SER A 30 -35.57 -35.08 4.63
CA SER A 30 -35.81 -36.27 5.46
C SER A 30 -35.65 -36.01 6.96
N LYS A 31 -34.91 -34.94 7.34
CA LYS A 31 -34.67 -34.54 8.74
C LYS A 31 -34.94 -33.04 8.90
N PRO A 32 -36.19 -32.62 9.22
CA PRO A 32 -36.57 -31.21 9.23
C PRO A 32 -35.82 -30.39 10.28
N GLU A 33 -35.43 -31.00 11.41
CA GLU A 33 -34.64 -30.34 12.46
C GLU A 33 -33.26 -29.88 11.97
N LEU A 34 -32.55 -30.74 11.24
CA LEU A 34 -31.24 -30.42 10.66
C LEU A 34 -31.39 -29.41 9.52
N SER A 35 -32.39 -29.59 8.66
CA SER A 35 -32.65 -28.66 7.56
C SER A 35 -32.88 -27.23 8.09
N ASN A 36 -33.69 -27.07 9.15
CA ASN A 36 -33.92 -25.77 9.79
C ASN A 36 -32.64 -25.17 10.40
N PHE A 37 -31.80 -25.98 11.04
CA PHE A 37 -30.53 -25.51 11.62
C PHE A 37 -29.55 -25.00 10.56
N PHE A 38 -29.48 -25.66 9.41
CA PHE A 38 -28.56 -25.30 8.32
C PHE A 38 -29.11 -24.29 7.30
N GLN A 39 -30.30 -23.72 7.52
CA GLN A 39 -30.82 -22.61 6.70
C GLN A 39 -29.83 -21.42 6.67
N GLN A 40 -29.16 -21.15 7.80
CA GLN A 40 -28.07 -20.16 7.90
C GLN A 40 -26.71 -20.82 7.64
N THR A 41 -26.57 -21.52 6.52
CA THR A 41 -25.39 -22.34 6.19
C THR A 41 -24.06 -21.59 6.35
N ARG A 42 -24.04 -20.29 6.02
CA ARG A 42 -22.83 -19.44 6.10
C ARG A 42 -22.39 -19.18 7.52
N ASP A 43 -23.32 -18.96 8.43
CA ASP A 43 -23.03 -18.67 9.84
C ASP A 43 -22.55 -19.92 10.55
N VAL A 44 -23.16 -21.07 10.24
CA VAL A 44 -22.69 -22.37 10.74
C VAL A 44 -21.30 -22.70 10.21
N THR A 45 -21.03 -22.44 8.92
CA THR A 45 -19.68 -22.61 8.33
C THR A 45 -18.66 -21.69 9.00
N ALA A 46 -19.02 -20.43 9.26
CA ALA A 46 -18.15 -19.47 9.92
C ALA A 46 -17.77 -19.95 11.34
N LYS A 47 -18.74 -20.44 12.10
CA LYS A 47 -18.52 -21.04 13.43
C LYS A 47 -17.68 -22.31 13.36
N ALA A 48 -18.00 -23.23 12.45
CA ALA A 48 -17.31 -24.51 12.30
C ALA A 48 -15.84 -24.35 11.87
N CYS A 49 -15.56 -23.43 10.95
CA CYS A 49 -14.20 -23.16 10.47
C CYS A 49 -13.44 -22.12 11.32
N GLY A 50 -14.08 -21.51 12.32
CA GLY A 50 -13.46 -20.45 13.14
C GLY A 50 -13.09 -19.19 12.35
N VAL A 51 -13.83 -18.87 11.28
CA VAL A 51 -13.57 -17.72 10.40
C VAL A 51 -14.69 -16.68 10.47
N SER A 52 -14.42 -15.46 10.00
CA SER A 52 -15.47 -14.44 9.93
C SER A 52 -16.52 -14.77 8.86
N LEU A 53 -17.75 -14.34 9.10
CA LEU A 53 -18.86 -14.42 8.13
C LEU A 53 -18.47 -13.76 6.79
N ALA A 54 -17.77 -12.62 6.86
CA ALA A 54 -17.26 -11.91 5.69
C ALA A 54 -16.30 -12.77 4.84
N CYS A 55 -15.45 -13.59 5.49
CA CYS A 55 -14.59 -14.54 4.80
C CYS A 55 -15.40 -15.58 4.01
N VAL A 56 -16.39 -16.22 4.66
CA VAL A 56 -17.24 -17.22 3.99
C VAL A 56 -17.97 -16.60 2.80
N LYS A 57 -18.55 -15.40 2.96
CA LYS A 57 -19.17 -14.65 1.86
C LYS A 57 -18.20 -14.41 0.70
N LYS A 58 -16.96 -13.99 1.00
CA LYS A 58 -15.93 -13.74 0.01
C LYS A 58 -15.56 -15.02 -0.75
N VAL A 59 -15.31 -16.12 -0.04
CA VAL A 59 -15.00 -17.44 -0.64
C VAL A 59 -16.14 -17.91 -1.55
N CYS A 60 -17.40 -17.81 -1.12
CA CYS A 60 -18.54 -18.17 -1.97
C CYS A 60 -18.62 -17.29 -3.22
N SER A 61 -18.31 -15.99 -3.12
CA SER A 61 -18.32 -15.07 -4.27
C SER A 61 -17.18 -15.36 -5.26
N GLU A 62 -15.99 -15.72 -4.76
CA GLU A 62 -14.86 -16.15 -5.60
C GLU A 62 -15.23 -17.46 -6.33
N ALA A 63 -15.83 -18.43 -5.62
CA ALA A 63 -16.23 -19.71 -6.20
C ALA A 63 -17.28 -19.55 -7.31
N LYS A 64 -18.28 -18.68 -7.13
CA LYS A 64 -19.30 -18.39 -8.16
C LYS A 64 -18.68 -17.83 -9.44
N LYS A 65 -17.76 -16.87 -9.31
CA LYS A 65 -17.08 -16.26 -10.46
C LYS A 65 -16.27 -17.28 -11.25
N GLU A 66 -15.58 -18.19 -10.58
CA GLU A 66 -14.79 -19.23 -11.25
C GLU A 66 -15.68 -20.27 -11.95
N LEU A 67 -16.87 -20.58 -11.39
CA LEU A 67 -17.86 -21.46 -12.03
C LEU A 67 -18.48 -20.86 -13.30
N GLU A 68 -18.60 -19.53 -13.39
CA GLU A 68 -19.14 -18.84 -14.58
C GLU A 68 -18.12 -18.76 -15.74
N VAL A 69 -16.81 -18.84 -15.45
CA VAL A 69 -15.73 -18.54 -16.42
C VAL A 69 -14.96 -19.79 -16.85
N GLY A 70 -14.96 -20.88 -16.08
CA GLY A 70 -14.09 -22.04 -16.29
C GLY A 70 -14.70 -23.16 -17.18
N PRO A 71 -13.90 -23.80 -18.07
CA PRO A 71 -14.34 -24.91 -18.92
C PRO A 71 -14.42 -26.28 -18.20
N SER A 72 -14.36 -26.32 -16.86
CA SER A 72 -14.35 -27.56 -16.08
C SER A 72 -14.85 -27.28 -14.66
N ASN A 73 -15.58 -28.24 -14.07
CA ASN A 73 -16.14 -28.24 -12.70
C ASN A 73 -15.11 -28.08 -11.55
N LYS A 74 -13.89 -27.64 -11.83
CA LYS A 74 -12.79 -27.50 -10.87
C LYS A 74 -12.62 -26.04 -10.45
N ILE A 75 -13.05 -25.73 -9.23
CA ILE A 75 -12.92 -24.39 -8.65
C ILE A 75 -11.47 -24.16 -8.20
N ALA A 76 -10.83 -23.13 -8.76
CA ALA A 76 -9.46 -22.73 -8.43
C ALA A 76 -9.45 -21.42 -7.62
N PHE A 77 -9.15 -21.51 -6.31
CA PHE A 77 -9.01 -20.33 -5.47
C PHE A 77 -7.64 -19.67 -5.63
N LYS A 78 -7.61 -18.33 -5.71
CA LYS A 78 -6.36 -17.56 -5.75
C LYS A 78 -5.87 -17.23 -4.34
N SER A 79 -4.59 -17.44 -4.10
CA SER A 79 -3.92 -17.03 -2.86
C SER A 79 -3.65 -15.53 -2.85
N PRO A 80 -3.61 -14.90 -1.67
CA PRO A 80 -3.06 -13.55 -1.53
C PRO A 80 -1.67 -13.48 -2.18
N ARG A 81 -1.50 -12.53 -3.10
CA ARG A 81 -0.21 -12.34 -3.78
C ARG A 81 0.74 -11.66 -2.81
N LYS A 82 1.96 -12.18 -2.67
CA LYS A 82 3.04 -11.44 -1.99
C LYS A 82 3.20 -10.07 -2.65
N SER A 83 3.07 -8.99 -1.88
CA SER A 83 3.26 -7.64 -2.40
C SER A 83 4.74 -7.43 -2.74
N TYR A 84 5.08 -7.35 -4.02
CA TYR A 84 6.43 -7.01 -4.45
C TYR A 84 6.67 -5.51 -4.28
N LYS A 85 7.55 -5.12 -3.35
CA LYS A 85 8.00 -3.73 -3.24
C LYS A 85 9.06 -3.49 -4.32
N ARG A 86 8.69 -2.77 -5.39
CA ARG A 86 9.64 -2.40 -6.45
C ARG A 86 10.76 -1.52 -5.88
N VAL A 87 12.01 -1.87 -6.18
CA VAL A 87 13.19 -1.09 -5.78
C VAL A 87 13.14 0.30 -6.42
N LYS A 88 13.43 1.33 -5.63
CA LYS A 88 13.31 2.75 -5.99
C LYS A 88 14.66 3.37 -6.38
N VAL A 89 15.41 2.72 -7.26
CA VAL A 89 16.83 3.01 -7.60
C VAL A 89 17.13 4.51 -7.77
N MET A 90 16.30 5.24 -8.51
CA MET A 90 16.56 6.65 -8.83
C MET A 90 16.02 7.66 -7.80
N SER A 91 15.37 7.21 -6.73
CA SER A 91 14.75 8.10 -5.73
C SER A 91 15.18 7.81 -4.29
N SER A 92 15.98 6.76 -4.11
CA SER A 92 16.72 6.48 -2.88
C SER A 92 18.15 6.97 -3.09
N LEU A 93 18.42 8.21 -2.66
CA LEU A 93 19.78 8.74 -2.57
C LEU A 93 20.38 8.35 -1.23
N ASP A 94 21.71 8.22 -1.19
CA ASP A 94 22.46 8.06 0.05
C ASP A 94 22.42 9.34 0.91
N ASP A 95 22.76 9.24 2.19
CA ASP A 95 22.68 10.36 3.13
C ASP A 95 23.58 11.53 2.74
N PHE A 96 24.74 11.24 2.13
CA PHE A 96 25.62 12.26 1.56
C PHE A 96 24.94 13.04 0.43
N ASP A 97 24.42 12.34 -0.58
CA ASP A 97 23.74 12.95 -1.72
C ASP A 97 22.48 13.72 -1.28
N ASN A 98 21.73 13.17 -0.32
CA ASN A 98 20.61 13.86 0.31
C ASN A 98 21.03 15.22 0.87
N GLU A 99 22.17 15.30 1.54
CA GLU A 99 22.68 16.54 2.09
C GLU A 99 23.17 17.52 1.01
N VAL A 100 23.81 17.02 -0.05
CA VAL A 100 24.18 17.84 -1.22
C VAL A 100 22.94 18.48 -1.86
N VAL A 101 21.83 17.74 -1.99
CA VAL A 101 20.55 18.26 -2.52
C VAL A 101 20.02 19.37 -1.62
N ARG A 102 20.02 19.18 -0.29
CA ARG A 102 19.53 20.19 0.65
C ARG A 102 20.34 21.48 0.60
N ARG A 103 21.68 21.38 0.64
CA ARG A 103 22.58 22.54 0.49
C ARG A 103 22.35 23.25 -0.82
N THR A 104 22.13 22.51 -1.90
CA THR A 104 21.84 23.08 -3.22
C THR A 104 20.53 23.88 -3.21
N ILE A 105 19.47 23.37 -2.59
CA ILE A 105 18.20 24.10 -2.44
C ILE A 105 18.40 25.39 -1.65
N HIS A 106 19.11 25.34 -0.52
CA HIS A 106 19.39 26.54 0.28
C HIS A 106 20.24 27.56 -0.49
N SER A 107 21.25 27.12 -1.24
CA SER A 107 22.09 28.01 -2.04
C SER A 107 21.33 28.75 -3.15
N PHE A 108 20.22 28.20 -3.65
CA PHE A 108 19.35 28.94 -4.57
C PHE A 108 18.66 30.11 -3.85
N TYR A 109 18.19 29.89 -2.62
CA TYR A 109 17.60 30.95 -1.81
C TYR A 109 18.61 32.01 -1.40
N ASP A 110 19.85 31.63 -1.07
CA ASP A 110 20.93 32.57 -0.74
C ASP A 110 21.27 33.49 -1.93
N LYS A 111 21.12 32.98 -3.16
CA LYS A 111 21.27 33.75 -4.41
C LYS A 111 20.03 34.56 -4.79
N GLY A 112 18.94 34.48 -4.04
CA GLY A 112 17.65 35.09 -4.39
C GLY A 112 16.92 34.43 -5.56
N GLU A 113 17.34 33.22 -5.96
CA GLU A 113 16.71 32.47 -7.04
C GLU A 113 15.67 31.46 -6.53
N PHE A 114 14.60 31.26 -7.30
CA PHE A 114 13.58 30.27 -6.96
C PHE A 114 14.01 28.85 -7.38
N PRO A 115 14.15 27.90 -6.43
CA PRO A 115 14.52 26.53 -6.74
C PRO A 115 13.34 25.81 -7.39
N THR A 116 13.35 25.78 -8.72
CA THR A 116 12.42 24.99 -9.52
C THR A 116 12.98 23.57 -9.71
N THR A 117 12.11 22.56 -9.82
CA THR A 117 12.54 21.16 -10.03
C THR A 117 13.48 20.99 -11.21
N ALA A 118 13.34 21.79 -12.27
CA ALA A 118 14.24 21.77 -13.43
C ALA A 118 15.64 22.32 -13.08
N LYS A 119 15.74 23.44 -12.35
CA LYS A 119 17.02 24.01 -11.90
C LYS A 119 17.74 23.09 -10.93
N ILE A 120 16.99 22.48 -10.00
CA ILE A 120 17.53 21.51 -9.05
C ILE A 120 18.07 20.29 -9.80
N LEU A 121 17.37 19.81 -10.83
CA LEU A 121 17.86 18.70 -11.65
C LEU A 121 19.20 19.01 -12.31
N VAL A 122 19.33 20.20 -12.93
CA VAL A 122 20.59 20.62 -13.56
C VAL A 122 21.72 20.68 -12.53
N ALA A 123 21.48 21.31 -11.37
CA ALA A 123 22.48 21.38 -10.31
C ALA A 123 22.83 20.00 -9.71
N MET A 124 21.89 19.06 -9.65
CA MET A 124 22.15 17.68 -9.25
C MET A 124 22.97 16.91 -10.28
N GLN A 125 22.72 17.13 -11.57
CA GLN A 125 23.52 16.54 -12.64
C GLN A 125 24.96 17.05 -12.59
N GLU A 126 25.17 18.34 -12.34
CA GLU A 126 26.51 18.93 -12.24
C GLU A 126 27.29 18.46 -11.01
N LYS A 127 26.65 18.37 -9.83
CA LYS A 127 27.34 18.09 -8.57
C LYS A 127 27.55 16.60 -8.27
N ILE A 128 26.56 15.78 -8.58
CA ILE A 128 26.54 14.35 -8.19
C ILE A 128 26.35 13.41 -9.39
N ASN A 129 26.46 13.93 -10.62
CA ASN A 129 26.26 13.18 -11.86
C ASN A 129 24.94 12.37 -11.87
N TYR A 130 23.87 12.99 -11.36
CA TYR A 130 22.60 12.29 -11.13
C TYR A 130 21.90 11.87 -12.44
N PRO A 131 21.64 10.56 -12.67
CA PRO A 131 21.09 10.07 -13.93
C PRO A 131 19.55 10.12 -14.01
N GLY A 132 18.87 10.73 -13.04
CA GLY A 132 17.42 10.70 -12.95
C GLY A 132 16.69 11.85 -13.65
N SER A 133 15.36 11.77 -13.69
CA SER A 133 14.49 12.74 -14.35
C SER A 133 13.81 13.70 -13.37
N LYS A 134 13.11 14.71 -13.89
CA LYS A 134 12.34 15.70 -13.11
C LYS A 134 11.34 15.04 -12.15
N THR A 135 10.73 13.92 -12.55
CA THR A 135 9.77 13.19 -11.71
C THR A 135 10.47 12.49 -10.55
N SER A 136 11.66 11.95 -10.76
CA SER A 136 12.49 11.37 -9.70
C SER A 136 12.98 12.43 -8.72
N VAL A 137 13.44 13.60 -9.21
CA VAL A 137 13.80 14.74 -8.33
C VAL A 137 12.61 15.17 -7.47
N LYS A 138 11.41 15.28 -8.05
CA LYS A 138 10.19 15.60 -7.27
C LYS A 138 9.93 14.59 -6.14
N ARG A 139 10.20 13.30 -6.37
CA ARG A 139 10.08 12.25 -5.34
C ARG A 139 11.16 12.40 -4.27
N ILE A 140 12.40 12.69 -4.66
CA ILE A 140 13.51 12.95 -3.74
C ILE A 140 13.16 14.13 -2.83
N LEU A 141 12.70 15.26 -3.39
CA LEU A 141 12.26 16.41 -2.62
C LEU A 141 11.18 16.04 -1.59
N HIS A 142 10.20 15.23 -2.00
CA HIS A 142 9.15 14.76 -1.08
C HIS A 142 9.72 13.84 0.03
N ASN A 143 10.67 12.96 -0.29
CA ASN A 143 11.34 12.10 0.68
C ASN A 143 12.18 12.91 1.67
N LEU A 144 12.78 14.00 1.21
CA LEU A 144 13.50 14.99 2.02
C LEU A 144 12.55 15.97 2.75
N ASN A 145 11.25 15.71 2.71
CA ASN A 145 10.20 16.54 3.32
C ASN A 145 10.11 17.98 2.81
N PHE A 146 10.59 18.25 1.60
CA PHE A 146 10.34 19.50 0.88
C PHE A 146 9.02 19.43 0.11
N LYS A 147 8.24 20.52 0.17
CA LYS A 147 6.98 20.65 -0.55
C LYS A 147 6.83 22.06 -1.11
N TYR A 148 6.38 22.14 -2.36
CA TYR A 148 5.94 23.41 -2.95
C TYR A 148 4.64 23.86 -2.29
N LYS A 149 4.68 24.99 -1.59
CA LYS A 149 3.55 25.66 -0.95
C LYS A 149 3.27 26.98 -1.65
N LYS A 150 1.99 27.35 -1.77
CA LYS A 150 1.61 28.68 -2.27
C LYS A 150 1.82 29.70 -1.16
N CYS A 151 2.38 30.85 -1.49
CA CYS A 151 2.40 32.02 -0.64
C CYS A 151 1.24 32.96 -1.00
N ASN A 152 1.02 33.99 -0.18
CA ASN A 152 -0.06 34.97 -0.36
C ASN A 152 0.01 35.70 -1.71
N ASP A 153 1.21 35.84 -2.28
CA ASP A 153 1.50 36.40 -3.60
C ASP A 153 1.15 35.44 -4.78
N GLY A 154 0.46 34.32 -4.51
CA GLY A 154 0.09 33.30 -5.51
C GLY A 154 1.26 32.43 -6.01
N ARG A 155 2.51 32.87 -5.81
CA ARG A 155 3.73 32.14 -6.18
C ARG A 155 3.94 30.90 -5.30
N LYS A 156 4.61 29.88 -5.85
CA LYS A 156 4.93 28.61 -5.16
C LYS A 156 6.38 28.61 -4.68
N PHE A 157 6.59 28.36 -3.39
CA PHE A 157 7.89 28.27 -2.75
C PHE A 157 8.15 26.83 -2.31
N LEU A 158 9.38 26.34 -2.51
CA LEU A 158 9.81 25.04 -2.03
C LEU A 158 10.20 25.15 -0.55
N MET A 159 9.30 24.75 0.34
CA MET A 159 9.54 24.82 1.78
C MET A 159 9.87 23.44 2.33
N GLU A 160 10.87 23.35 3.21
CA GLU A 160 11.07 22.19 4.08
C GLU A 160 9.98 22.15 5.17
N ARG A 161 9.78 20.98 5.79
CA ARG A 161 8.84 20.83 6.91
C ARG A 161 9.34 21.61 8.12
N ASN A 162 8.48 22.41 8.73
CA ASN A 162 8.85 23.38 9.78
C ASN A 162 9.54 22.74 11.00
N ASP A 163 9.14 21.52 11.37
CA ASP A 163 9.73 20.73 12.46
C ASP A 163 11.18 20.34 12.18
N ILE A 164 11.50 19.99 10.93
CA ILE A 164 12.88 19.66 10.51
C ILE A 164 13.76 20.91 10.50
N VAL A 165 13.19 22.04 10.06
CA VAL A 165 13.89 23.34 10.10
C VAL A 165 14.19 23.75 11.54
N ALA A 166 13.22 23.58 12.45
CA ALA A 166 13.41 23.87 13.87
C ALA A 166 14.49 22.97 14.50
N TYR A 167 14.46 21.66 14.22
CA TYR A 167 15.50 20.73 14.67
C TYR A 167 16.90 21.16 14.20
N ARG A 168 17.04 21.58 12.94
CA ARG A 168 18.33 22.06 12.41
C ARG A 168 18.84 23.33 13.07
N LYS A 169 17.94 24.28 13.36
CA LYS A 169 18.33 25.50 14.07
C LYS A 169 18.87 25.15 15.45
N ASN A 170 18.21 24.23 16.16
CA ASN A 170 18.65 23.81 17.49
C ASN A 170 20.00 23.09 17.44
N VAL A 171 20.20 22.14 16.52
CA VAL A 171 21.49 21.42 16.38
C VAL A 171 22.65 22.36 16.03
N ARG A 172 22.42 23.37 15.18
CA ARG A 172 23.46 24.35 14.85
C ARG A 172 23.84 25.23 16.03
N ILE A 173 22.89 25.55 16.91
CA ILE A 173 23.12 26.37 18.11
C ILE A 173 23.91 25.60 19.17
N GLU A 174 23.81 24.27 19.23
CA GLU A 174 24.56 23.44 20.20
C GLU A 174 26.02 23.17 19.78
N THR A 175 26.41 23.51 18.56
CA THR A 175 27.76 23.28 18.01
C THR A 175 28.63 24.55 17.90
N GLU A 176 28.13 25.68 18.39
CA GLU A 176 28.86 26.97 18.51
C GLU A 176 29.13 27.30 19.98
#